data_AF-A0A523XPY0-F1
#
_entry.id   AF-A0A523XPY0-F1
#
_cell.length_a   1.000
_cell.length_b   1.000
_cell.length_c   1.000
_cell.angle_alpha   90.00
_cell.angle_beta   90.00
_cell.angle_gamma   90.00
#
_symmetry.space_group_name_H-M   'P 1'
#
loop_
_entity.id
_entity.type
_entity.pdbx_description
1 polymer ?
#
loop_
_entity_poly.entity_id
_entity_poly.type
_entity_poly.pdbx_seq_one_letter_code
_entity_poly.pdbx_strand_id
1 'polypeptide(L)'
;MTQETYRVYSRVLKFGQRIGLRRFIETLVFGITIFAITLVYLYVITFAPIGSTGKYIFFPLGFFFELVLILSYIENHYFIDIFGENTNKLMSVLSFISLVVIILYASIPGFYTLDPSRVHPQSIALIVLFFLLNVIETAYFLFSVPRTDRSNTFGLEYQFSILEKSLENKKLGDLHIDKAVTKGLNALKRRVTEEGFWGDFSPTFETACVLELFNKLGYNEDTEWIINTEEGKKTVTLGKSIESLKAVVETAETIDDSYEQFFILYALSLFDPTIFDTRNELVNEFFDSIFEETEWDFINKLNRFTPNLRSRTTPLHIIMSNVGDVTGNIKLLDKMANLFSASIDIVIKRGYARFSTSQTGKTPIEMFARMMLSLQDVRRAPSRRQQFVQAVVGTQFIEGSWAANIGTTGYVIQSLLPSETADSLPLKKAAIYLSAIQDKEGLWNAS
;
A
#
# COMPACT_ATOMS: atom_id res chain seq x y z
N MET A 1 25.70 -5.42 -5.44
CA MET A 1 24.70 -6.29 -4.78
C MET A 1 25.21 -7.71 -4.87
N THR A 2 25.58 -8.33 -3.75
CA THR A 2 25.62 -9.79 -3.76
C THR A 2 24.21 -10.26 -4.08
N GLN A 3 24.06 -11.11 -5.10
CA GLN A 3 22.77 -11.62 -5.57
C GLN A 3 21.91 -12.20 -4.42
N GLU A 4 22.58 -12.59 -3.35
CA GLU A 4 22.07 -13.06 -2.08
C GLU A 4 21.23 -12.05 -1.29
N THR A 5 21.66 -10.79 -1.10
CA THR A 5 20.88 -9.82 -0.28
C THR A 5 19.52 -9.51 -0.89
N TYR A 6 19.45 -9.34 -2.21
CA TYR A 6 18.19 -9.17 -2.92
C TYR A 6 17.33 -10.43 -2.91
N ARG A 7 17.95 -11.62 -3.08
CA ARG A 7 17.23 -12.89 -2.94
C ARG A 7 16.62 -13.02 -1.55
N VAL A 8 17.35 -12.64 -0.50
CA VAL A 8 16.84 -12.64 0.88
C VAL A 8 15.71 -11.63 1.03
N TYR A 9 15.87 -10.38 0.60
CA TYR A 9 14.80 -9.37 0.69
C TYR A 9 13.53 -9.77 -0.06
N SER A 10 13.67 -10.20 -1.32
CA SER A 10 12.55 -10.66 -2.15
C SER A 10 11.89 -11.90 -1.55
N ARG A 11 12.66 -12.82 -0.94
CA ARG A 11 12.10 -13.96 -0.20
C ARG A 11 11.35 -13.51 1.04
N VAL A 12 11.87 -12.57 1.82
CA VAL A 12 11.21 -12.03 3.02
C VAL A 12 9.89 -11.32 2.66
N LEU A 13 9.89 -10.49 1.60
CA LEU A 13 8.65 -9.87 1.09
C LEU A 13 7.63 -10.90 0.61
N LYS A 14 8.05 -11.87 -0.22
CA LYS A 14 7.17 -12.95 -0.70
C LYS A 14 6.69 -13.84 0.44
N PHE A 15 7.53 -14.04 1.46
CA PHE A 15 7.17 -14.76 2.67
C PHE A 15 6.12 -14.00 3.47
N GLY A 16 6.26 -12.67 3.61
CA GLY A 16 5.24 -11.81 4.21
C GLY A 16 3.90 -11.87 3.48
N GLN A 17 3.89 -11.80 2.15
CA GLN A 17 2.68 -11.97 1.33
C GLN A 17 2.05 -13.36 1.52
N ARG A 18 2.86 -14.42 1.57
CA ARG A 18 2.38 -15.79 1.83
C ARG A 18 1.83 -15.96 3.25
N ILE A 19 2.44 -15.32 4.25
CA ILE A 19 1.90 -15.27 5.61
C ILE A 19 0.56 -14.55 5.60
N GLY A 20 0.43 -13.42 4.91
CA GLY A 20 -0.83 -12.68 4.79
C GLY A 20 -1.95 -13.54 4.17
N LEU A 21 -1.68 -14.20 3.04
CA LEU A 21 -2.63 -15.11 2.40
C LEU A 21 -2.97 -16.32 3.28
N ARG A 22 -1.96 -16.90 3.93
CA ARG A 22 -2.17 -18.00 4.88
C ARG A 22 -3.06 -17.56 6.04
N ARG A 23 -2.79 -16.41 6.65
CA ARG A 23 -3.60 -15.83 7.74
C ARG A 23 -5.02 -15.50 7.29
N PHE A 24 -5.21 -15.04 6.05
CA PHE A 24 -6.52 -14.82 5.45
C PHE A 24 -7.30 -16.13 5.30
N ILE A 25 -6.66 -17.19 4.78
CA ILE A 25 -7.27 -18.52 4.66
C ILE A 25 -7.57 -19.10 6.04
N GLU A 26 -6.64 -19.00 6.99
CA GLU A 26 -6.83 -19.42 8.38
C GLU A 26 -8.01 -18.68 9.02
N THR A 27 -8.14 -17.37 8.79
CA THR A 27 -9.28 -16.55 9.23
C THR A 27 -10.60 -16.99 8.60
N LEU A 28 -10.60 -17.25 7.30
CA LEU A 28 -11.81 -17.69 6.58
C LEU A 28 -12.28 -19.06 7.09
N VAL A 29 -11.35 -20.01 7.23
CA VAL A 29 -11.63 -21.35 7.76
C VAL A 29 -12.13 -21.26 9.20
N PHE A 30 -11.52 -20.42 10.03
CA PHE A 30 -11.93 -20.20 11.40
C PHE A 30 -13.34 -19.57 11.49
N GLY A 31 -13.61 -18.55 10.69
CA GLY A 31 -14.95 -17.94 10.61
C GLY A 31 -16.04 -18.91 10.14
N ILE A 32 -15.74 -19.76 9.15
CA ILE A 32 -16.65 -20.83 8.71
C ILE A 32 -16.87 -21.86 9.84
N THR A 33 -15.83 -22.17 10.61
CA THR A 33 -15.90 -23.16 11.70
C THR A 33 -16.76 -22.65 12.86
N ILE A 34 -16.53 -21.41 13.33
CA ILE A 34 -17.39 -20.76 14.32
C ILE A 34 -18.83 -20.70 13.83
N PHE A 35 -19.06 -20.32 12.57
CA PHE A 35 -20.41 -20.27 12.00
C PHE A 35 -21.10 -21.64 12.00
N ALA A 36 -20.38 -22.70 11.62
CA ALA A 36 -20.89 -24.06 11.65
C ALA A 36 -21.19 -24.54 13.08
N ILE A 37 -20.29 -24.27 14.04
CA ILE A 37 -20.47 -24.59 15.47
C ILE A 37 -21.70 -23.87 16.02
N THR A 38 -21.86 -22.58 15.73
CA THR A 38 -23.02 -21.77 16.12
C THR A 38 -24.32 -22.33 15.53
N LEU A 39 -24.31 -22.75 14.26
CA LEU A 39 -25.48 -23.28 13.57
C LEU A 39 -25.90 -24.64 14.16
N VAL A 40 -24.93 -25.51 14.46
CA VAL A 40 -25.18 -26.78 15.16
C VAL A 40 -25.69 -26.52 16.57
N TYR A 41 -25.11 -25.57 17.30
CA TYR A 41 -25.54 -25.17 18.64
C TYR A 41 -27.00 -24.68 18.65
N LEU A 42 -27.34 -23.74 17.76
CA LEU A 42 -28.70 -23.22 17.60
C LEU A 42 -29.71 -24.32 17.23
N TYR A 43 -29.32 -25.23 16.32
CA TYR A 43 -30.17 -26.36 15.94
C TYR A 43 -30.43 -27.29 17.13
N VAL A 44 -29.39 -27.65 17.89
CA VAL A 44 -29.50 -28.51 19.07
C VAL A 44 -30.41 -27.89 20.13
N ILE A 45 -30.27 -26.60 20.42
CA ILE A 45 -31.11 -25.92 21.43
C ILE A 45 -32.59 -25.89 21.02
N THR A 46 -32.83 -25.63 19.74
CA THR A 46 -34.17 -25.42 19.19
C THR A 46 -34.91 -26.73 18.99
N PHE A 47 -34.23 -27.79 18.53
CA PHE A 47 -34.88 -29.01 18.04
C PHE A 47 -34.51 -30.30 18.79
N ALA A 48 -33.47 -30.33 19.63
CA ALA A 48 -33.11 -31.56 20.34
C ALA A 48 -34.01 -31.80 21.57
N PRO A 49 -34.41 -33.06 21.86
CA PRO A 49 -35.25 -33.44 22.99
C PRO A 49 -34.42 -33.55 24.27
N ILE A 50 -33.69 -32.49 24.61
CA ILE A 50 -32.89 -32.40 25.83
C ILE A 50 -33.81 -32.01 26.99
N GLY A 51 -33.74 -32.73 28.11
CA GLY A 51 -34.47 -32.36 29.33
C GLY A 51 -34.09 -30.94 29.80
N SER A 52 -34.97 -30.27 30.56
CA SER A 52 -34.76 -28.89 31.02
C SER A 52 -33.39 -28.70 31.69
N THR A 53 -32.96 -29.64 32.53
CA THR A 53 -31.65 -29.65 33.20
C THR A 53 -30.47 -29.64 32.23
N GLY A 54 -30.54 -30.40 31.14
CA GLY A 54 -29.49 -30.40 30.11
C GLY A 54 -29.41 -29.06 29.40
N LYS A 55 -30.56 -28.46 29.05
CA LYS A 55 -30.57 -27.13 28.41
C LYS A 55 -29.94 -26.04 29.30
N TYR A 56 -30.21 -26.04 30.61
CA TYR A 56 -29.65 -25.04 31.54
C TYR A 56 -28.14 -25.19 31.80
N ILE A 57 -27.56 -26.38 31.61
CA ILE A 57 -26.13 -26.62 31.83
C ILE A 57 -25.34 -26.47 30.52
N PHE A 58 -25.83 -27.06 29.44
CA PHE A 58 -25.11 -27.05 28.15
C PHE A 58 -25.18 -25.72 27.44
N PHE A 59 -26.25 -24.93 27.63
CA PHE A 59 -26.41 -23.62 27.00
C PHE A 59 -25.32 -22.63 27.47
N PRO A 60 -25.14 -22.35 28.78
CA PRO A 60 -24.12 -21.42 29.23
C PRO A 60 -22.69 -21.92 28.96
N LEU A 61 -22.46 -23.23 29.05
CA LEU A 61 -21.15 -23.83 28.75
C LEU A 61 -20.79 -23.68 27.27
N GLY A 62 -21.67 -24.06 26.34
CA GLY A 62 -21.43 -23.93 24.90
C GLY A 62 -21.21 -22.48 24.47
N PHE A 63 -22.03 -21.56 24.98
CA PHE A 63 -21.86 -20.12 24.72
C PHE A 63 -20.54 -19.58 25.29
N PHE A 64 -20.15 -20.03 26.48
CA PHE A 64 -18.85 -19.66 27.06
C PHE A 64 -17.68 -20.15 26.20
N PHE A 65 -17.74 -21.38 25.65
CA PHE A 65 -16.72 -21.89 24.73
C PHE A 65 -16.62 -21.05 23.44
N GLU A 66 -17.75 -20.75 22.80
CA GLU A 66 -17.77 -19.89 21.60
C GLU A 66 -17.21 -18.50 21.89
N LEU A 67 -17.59 -17.89 23.02
CA LEU A 67 -17.10 -16.58 23.41
C LEU A 67 -15.58 -16.58 23.64
N VAL A 68 -15.04 -17.60 24.31
CA VAL A 68 -13.59 -17.69 24.54
C VAL A 68 -12.83 -17.96 23.25
N LEU A 69 -13.37 -18.76 22.32
CA LEU A 69 -12.78 -18.98 21.00
C LEU A 69 -12.74 -17.68 20.18
N ILE A 70 -13.83 -16.91 20.18
CA ILE A 70 -13.91 -15.60 19.51
C ILE A 70 -12.90 -14.62 20.12
N LEU A 71 -12.84 -14.51 21.45
CA LEU A 71 -11.91 -13.60 22.13
C LEU A 71 -10.45 -14.00 21.90
N SER A 72 -10.14 -15.30 21.93
CA SER A 72 -8.78 -15.81 21.66
C SER A 72 -8.36 -15.55 20.21
N TYR A 73 -9.31 -15.61 19.28
CA TYR A 73 -9.07 -15.22 17.89
C TYR A 73 -8.83 -13.72 17.75
N ILE A 74 -9.63 -12.87 18.41
CA ILE A 74 -9.44 -11.42 18.39
C ILE A 74 -8.05 -11.06 18.94
N GLU A 75 -7.66 -11.66 20.06
CA GLU A 75 -6.34 -11.47 20.66
C GLU A 75 -5.20 -11.82 19.71
N ASN A 76 -5.25 -12.99 19.08
CA ASN A 76 -4.19 -13.44 18.17
C ASN A 76 -4.18 -12.72 16.81
N HIS A 77 -5.34 -12.28 16.31
CA HIS A 77 -5.43 -11.64 15.00
C HIS A 77 -5.12 -10.14 15.05
N TYR A 78 -5.53 -9.47 16.14
CA TYR A 78 -5.35 -8.03 16.31
C TYR A 78 -4.21 -7.66 17.28
N PHE A 79 -3.47 -8.65 17.80
CA PHE A 79 -2.41 -8.44 18.80
C PHE A 79 -2.90 -7.65 20.03
N ILE A 80 -4.14 -7.93 20.46
CA ILE A 80 -4.74 -7.31 21.63
C ILE A 80 -4.57 -8.27 22.79
N ASP A 81 -3.86 -7.87 23.83
CA ASP A 81 -3.57 -8.73 24.98
C ASP A 81 -4.77 -8.89 25.91
N ILE A 82 -5.67 -9.84 25.62
CA ILE A 82 -6.92 -10.07 26.39
C ILE A 82 -6.67 -11.09 27.52
N PHE A 83 -5.92 -12.16 27.25
CA PHE A 83 -5.66 -13.27 28.17
C PHE A 83 -4.18 -13.42 28.60
N GLY A 84 -3.25 -12.62 28.06
CA GLY A 84 -1.85 -12.62 28.49
C GLY A 84 -1.05 -13.85 28.05
N GLU A 85 0.05 -14.13 28.75
CA GLU A 85 0.87 -15.34 28.55
C GLU A 85 0.13 -16.67 28.83
N ASN A 86 -1.12 -16.61 29.30
CA ASN A 86 -1.89 -17.78 29.73
C ASN A 86 -2.85 -18.33 28.66
N THR A 87 -2.96 -17.72 27.48
CA THR A 87 -3.88 -18.11 26.39
C THR A 87 -3.76 -19.60 26.02
N ASN A 88 -2.53 -20.13 25.96
CA ASN A 88 -2.30 -21.55 25.67
C ASN A 88 -2.75 -22.49 26.81
N LYS A 89 -2.61 -22.05 28.08
CA LYS A 89 -3.07 -22.82 29.24
C LYS A 89 -4.59 -22.82 29.30
N LEU A 90 -5.22 -21.67 29.04
CA LEU A 90 -6.67 -21.52 28.97
C LEU A 90 -7.27 -22.42 27.89
N MET A 91 -6.73 -22.39 26.66
CA MET A 91 -7.21 -23.22 25.54
C MET A 91 -7.00 -24.72 25.75
N SER A 92 -5.90 -25.12 26.41
CA SER A 92 -5.65 -26.52 26.78
C SER A 92 -6.63 -27.02 27.85
N VAL A 93 -6.92 -26.18 28.86
CA VAL A 93 -7.92 -26.48 29.89
C VAL A 93 -9.32 -26.59 29.27
N LEU A 94 -9.65 -25.71 28.33
CA LEU A 94 -10.92 -25.75 27.60
C LEU A 94 -11.07 -27.04 26.77
N SER A 95 -10.04 -27.45 26.02
CA SER A 95 -10.06 -28.72 25.28
C SER A 95 -10.32 -29.93 26.19
N PHE A 96 -9.68 -29.93 27.36
CA PHE A 96 -9.87 -30.98 28.36
C PHE A 96 -11.30 -30.98 28.93
N ILE A 97 -11.84 -29.80 29.28
CA ILE A 97 -13.22 -29.66 29.78
C ILE A 97 -14.23 -30.08 28.69
N SER A 98 -14.06 -29.66 27.43
CA SER A 98 -14.94 -30.09 26.32
C SER A 98 -14.95 -31.62 26.16
N LEU A 99 -13.78 -32.26 26.23
CA LEU A 99 -13.67 -33.73 26.14
C LEU A 99 -14.36 -34.42 27.32
N VAL A 100 -14.19 -33.91 28.54
CA VAL A 100 -14.87 -34.43 29.74
C VAL A 100 -16.39 -34.28 29.60
N VAL A 101 -16.87 -33.17 29.04
CA VAL A 101 -18.29 -32.93 28.80
C VAL A 101 -18.87 -33.89 27.74
N ILE A 102 -18.12 -34.21 26.67
CA ILE A 102 -18.50 -35.27 25.70
C ILE A 102 -18.70 -36.61 26.42
N ILE A 103 -17.72 -37.00 27.24
CA ILE A 103 -17.71 -38.29 27.93
C ILE A 103 -18.88 -38.36 28.92
N LEU A 104 -19.11 -37.31 29.71
CA LEU A 104 -20.22 -37.25 30.66
C LEU A 104 -21.59 -37.31 29.98
N TYR A 105 -21.75 -36.63 28.83
CA TYR A 105 -23.00 -36.65 28.07
C TYR A 105 -23.26 -38.01 27.41
N ALA A 106 -22.22 -38.67 26.89
CA ALA A 106 -22.32 -40.01 26.33
C ALA A 106 -22.62 -41.08 27.40
N SER A 107 -22.23 -40.83 28.66
CA SER A 107 -22.22 -41.86 29.71
C SER A 107 -23.34 -41.76 30.75
N ILE A 108 -24.08 -40.64 30.84
CA ILE A 108 -25.10 -40.43 31.88
C ILE A 108 -26.51 -40.46 31.28
N PRO A 109 -27.32 -41.51 31.58
CA PRO A 109 -28.68 -41.67 31.06
C PRO A 109 -29.67 -40.55 31.46
N GLY A 110 -29.39 -39.81 32.54
CA GLY A 110 -30.25 -38.75 33.08
C GLY A 110 -30.26 -37.42 32.31
N PHE A 111 -29.43 -37.27 31.27
CA PHE A 111 -29.46 -36.10 30.38
C PHE A 111 -30.46 -36.23 29.22
N TYR A 112 -30.99 -37.42 29.02
CA TYR A 112 -32.06 -37.72 28.10
C TYR A 112 -33.40 -37.55 28.80
N THR A 113 -34.46 -37.22 28.05
CA THR A 113 -35.82 -37.30 28.60
C THR A 113 -36.07 -38.71 29.16
N LEU A 114 -36.76 -38.81 30.30
CA LEU A 114 -37.13 -40.08 30.97
C LEU A 114 -37.87 -41.09 30.06
N ASP A 115 -38.28 -40.66 28.87
CA ASP A 115 -38.86 -41.48 27.83
C ASP A 115 -37.83 -41.78 26.70
N PRO A 116 -37.19 -42.96 26.70
CA PRO A 116 -36.15 -43.34 25.73
C PRO A 116 -36.68 -43.48 24.29
N SER A 117 -38.00 -43.49 24.09
CA SER A 117 -38.63 -43.55 22.76
C SER A 117 -38.57 -42.22 21.98
N ARG A 118 -38.23 -41.10 22.65
CA ARG A 118 -38.19 -39.75 22.06
C ARG A 118 -36.78 -39.22 21.77
N VAL A 119 -35.74 -39.95 22.15
CA VAL A 119 -34.36 -39.54 21.90
C VAL A 119 -33.97 -40.00 20.50
N HIS A 120 -34.13 -39.12 19.51
CA HIS A 120 -33.67 -39.43 18.16
C HIS A 120 -32.12 -39.56 18.15
N PRO A 121 -31.55 -40.67 17.66
CA PRO A 121 -30.10 -40.88 17.58
C PRO A 121 -29.33 -39.75 16.87
N GLN A 122 -30.03 -39.04 15.97
CA GLN A 122 -29.51 -37.88 15.24
C GLN A 122 -29.13 -36.71 16.16
N SER A 123 -29.88 -36.46 17.23
CA SER A 123 -29.58 -35.37 18.18
C SER A 123 -28.34 -35.66 19.02
N ILE A 124 -28.10 -36.94 19.37
CA ILE A 124 -26.88 -37.38 20.07
C ILE A 124 -25.68 -37.20 19.16
N ALA A 125 -25.80 -37.65 17.91
CA ALA A 125 -24.75 -37.51 16.91
C ALA A 125 -24.35 -36.04 16.69
N LEU A 126 -25.32 -35.11 16.68
CA LEU A 126 -25.06 -33.68 16.51
C LEU A 126 -24.39 -33.03 17.73
N ILE A 127 -24.70 -33.45 18.96
CA ILE A 127 -24.03 -32.93 20.17
C ILE A 127 -22.60 -33.45 20.25
N VAL A 128 -22.38 -34.72 19.96
CA VAL A 128 -21.03 -35.29 19.87
C VAL A 128 -20.24 -34.57 18.77
N LEU A 129 -20.86 -34.31 17.61
CA LEU A 129 -20.25 -33.55 16.52
C LEU A 129 -19.88 -32.12 16.96
N PHE A 130 -20.76 -31.40 17.67
CA PHE A 130 -20.50 -30.05 18.18
C PHE A 130 -19.23 -30.00 19.03
N PHE A 131 -19.10 -30.88 20.03
CA PHE A 131 -17.93 -30.87 20.90
C PHE A 131 -16.68 -31.43 20.20
N LEU A 132 -16.82 -32.39 19.29
CA LEU A 132 -15.71 -32.87 18.47
C LEU A 132 -15.14 -31.75 17.59
N LEU A 133 -16.01 -30.93 16.99
CA LEU A 133 -15.61 -29.75 16.22
C LEU A 133 -14.87 -28.74 17.09
N ASN A 134 -15.34 -28.46 18.31
CA ASN A 134 -14.64 -27.60 19.28
C ASN A 134 -13.23 -28.13 19.63
N VAL A 135 -13.07 -29.45 19.81
CA VAL A 135 -11.76 -30.07 20.09
C VAL A 135 -10.83 -29.97 18.88
N ILE A 136 -11.34 -30.24 17.66
CA ILE A 136 -10.56 -30.13 16.43
C ILE A 136 -10.12 -28.68 16.21
N GLU A 137 -11.00 -27.72 16.42
CA GLU A 137 -10.71 -26.30 16.29
C GLU A 137 -9.69 -25.82 17.32
N THR A 138 -9.83 -26.24 18.58
CA THR A 138 -8.86 -25.87 19.62
C THR A 138 -7.49 -26.51 19.38
N ALA A 139 -7.45 -27.77 18.90
CA ALA A 139 -6.21 -28.42 18.51
C ALA A 139 -5.57 -27.73 17.30
N TYR A 140 -6.36 -27.38 16.30
CA TYR A 140 -5.90 -26.59 15.15
C TYR A 140 -5.34 -25.24 15.61
N PHE A 141 -6.00 -24.55 16.53
CA PHE A 141 -5.53 -23.28 17.12
C PHE A 141 -4.17 -23.47 17.82
N LEU A 142 -4.06 -24.45 18.71
CA LEU A 142 -2.80 -24.76 19.40
C LEU A 142 -1.64 -25.13 18.45
N PHE A 143 -1.94 -25.73 17.29
CA PHE A 143 -0.94 -26.06 16.27
C PHE A 143 -0.62 -24.90 15.31
N SER A 144 -1.56 -23.98 15.08
CA SER A 144 -1.44 -22.85 14.15
C SER A 144 -0.89 -21.58 14.80
N VAL A 145 -1.06 -21.41 16.11
CA VAL A 145 -0.45 -20.31 16.88
C VAL A 145 1.08 -20.43 16.80
N PRO A 146 1.78 -19.44 16.22
CA PRO A 146 3.24 -19.46 16.16
C PRO A 146 3.81 -19.47 17.58
N ARG A 147 4.52 -20.55 17.95
CA ARG A 147 5.30 -20.58 19.19
C ARG A 147 6.22 -19.36 19.23
N THR A 148 6.20 -18.61 20.33
CA THR A 148 7.02 -17.41 20.59
C THR A 148 8.50 -17.57 20.22
N ASP A 149 9.06 -18.77 20.36
CA ASP A 149 10.45 -19.06 19.93
C ASP A 149 10.67 -18.99 18.41
N ARG A 150 9.66 -19.37 17.60
CA ARG A 150 9.72 -19.26 16.13
C ARG A 150 9.47 -17.83 15.65
N SER A 151 8.70 -17.00 16.36
CA SER A 151 8.55 -15.58 15.98
C SER A 151 9.85 -14.80 16.21
N ASN A 152 10.62 -15.16 17.23
CA ASN A 152 11.90 -14.49 17.52
C ASN A 152 13.01 -14.83 16.51
N THR A 153 12.96 -15.98 15.83
CA THR A 153 13.96 -16.39 14.82
C THR A 153 13.49 -16.25 13.36
N PHE A 154 12.19 -16.38 13.09
CA PHE A 154 11.60 -16.31 11.74
C PHE A 154 10.61 -15.15 11.55
N GLY A 155 10.44 -14.30 12.56
CA GLY A 155 9.61 -13.09 12.46
C GLY A 155 10.12 -12.17 11.37
N LEU A 156 9.19 -11.58 10.61
CA LEU A 156 9.51 -10.63 9.54
C LEU A 156 10.36 -9.47 10.06
N GLU A 157 10.06 -8.99 11.27
CA GLU A 157 10.80 -7.91 11.92
C GLU A 157 12.26 -8.29 12.18
N TYR A 158 12.51 -9.48 12.70
CA TYR A 158 13.87 -9.98 12.90
C TYR A 158 14.61 -10.12 11.57
N GLN A 159 13.96 -10.66 10.54
CA GLN A 159 14.55 -10.82 9.20
C GLN A 159 14.86 -9.46 8.55
N PHE A 160 13.99 -8.47 8.70
CA PHE A 160 14.26 -7.10 8.26
C PHE A 160 15.38 -6.45 9.09
N SER A 161 15.46 -6.70 10.39
CA SER A 161 16.54 -6.15 11.25
C SER A 161 17.93 -6.68 10.87
N ILE A 162 18.04 -7.98 10.51
CA ILE A 162 19.29 -8.55 9.99
C ILE A 162 19.67 -7.84 8.69
N LEU A 163 18.68 -7.60 7.84
CA LEU A 163 18.90 -6.98 6.56
C LEU A 163 19.27 -5.51 6.69
N GLU A 164 18.63 -4.75 7.59
CA GLU A 164 18.97 -3.37 7.90
C GLU A 164 20.43 -3.24 8.37
N LYS A 165 20.87 -4.09 9.30
CA LYS A 165 22.28 -4.18 9.72
C LYS A 165 23.22 -4.47 8.55
N SER A 166 22.78 -5.29 7.58
CA SER A 166 23.55 -5.53 6.35
C SER A 166 23.59 -4.31 5.41
N LEU A 167 22.60 -3.42 5.45
CA LEU A 167 22.51 -2.23 4.60
C LEU A 167 23.24 -1.01 5.17
N GLU A 168 23.35 -0.91 6.49
CA GLU A 168 24.11 0.15 7.17
C GLU A 168 25.53 0.28 6.59
N ASN A 169 26.17 -0.87 6.31
CA ASN A 169 27.55 -0.93 5.82
C ASN A 169 27.70 -0.92 4.28
N LYS A 170 26.61 -0.78 3.50
CA LYS A 170 26.65 -0.77 2.03
C LYS A 170 26.40 0.62 1.48
N LYS A 171 27.07 1.02 0.39
CA LYS A 171 26.69 2.24 -0.32
C LYS A 171 25.49 2.02 -1.23
N LEU A 172 24.75 3.07 -1.54
CA LEU A 172 23.62 2.98 -2.48
C LEU A 172 24.07 2.53 -3.87
N GLY A 173 25.22 3.04 -4.35
CA GLY A 173 25.83 2.61 -5.61
C GLY A 173 26.27 1.14 -5.62
N ASP A 174 26.47 0.53 -4.44
CA ASP A 174 26.75 -0.90 -4.33
C ASP A 174 25.48 -1.74 -4.47
N LEU A 175 24.29 -1.13 -4.48
CA LEU A 175 23.04 -1.81 -4.82
C LEU A 175 22.98 -1.90 -6.35
N HIS A 176 22.96 -3.11 -6.93
CA HIS A 176 22.90 -3.29 -8.40
C HIS A 176 21.48 -2.99 -8.93
N ILE A 177 21.02 -1.76 -8.75
CA ILE A 177 19.73 -1.25 -9.21
C ILE A 177 19.72 -1.05 -10.73
N ASP A 178 20.89 -0.98 -11.38
CA ASP A 178 21.05 -0.77 -12.82
C ASP A 178 20.25 -1.78 -13.63
N LYS A 179 20.24 -3.05 -13.20
CA LYS A 179 19.47 -4.10 -13.88
C LYS A 179 17.96 -3.79 -13.87
N ALA A 180 17.43 -3.27 -12.76
CA ALA A 180 16.03 -2.90 -12.66
C ALA A 180 15.72 -1.68 -13.54
N VAL A 181 16.62 -0.71 -13.57
CA VAL A 181 16.53 0.48 -14.43
C VAL A 181 16.54 0.10 -15.91
N THR A 182 17.54 -0.67 -16.37
CA THR A 182 17.64 -1.14 -17.75
C THR A 182 16.39 -1.90 -18.19
N LYS A 183 15.84 -2.71 -17.29
CA LYS A 183 14.63 -3.48 -17.56
C LYS A 183 13.40 -2.58 -17.74
N GLY A 184 13.21 -1.60 -16.86
CA GLY A 184 12.13 -0.62 -16.98
C GLY A 184 12.25 0.22 -18.26
N LEU A 185 13.45 0.68 -18.60
CA LEU A 185 13.69 1.43 -19.84
C LEU A 185 13.39 0.59 -21.09
N ASN A 186 13.79 -0.69 -21.10
CA ASN A 186 13.47 -1.59 -22.20
C ASN A 186 11.97 -1.89 -22.29
N ALA A 187 11.25 -1.92 -21.17
CA ALA A 187 9.80 -2.07 -21.17
C ALA A 187 9.12 -0.84 -21.80
N LEU A 188 9.54 0.37 -21.43
CA LEU A 188 9.03 1.62 -22.02
C LEU A 188 9.27 1.68 -23.54
N LYS A 189 10.50 1.38 -23.98
CA LYS A 189 10.85 1.37 -25.43
C LYS A 189 10.02 0.39 -26.26
N ARG A 190 9.48 -0.67 -25.66
CA ARG A 190 8.66 -1.69 -26.36
C ARG A 190 7.17 -1.38 -26.37
N ARG A 191 6.70 -0.48 -25.50
CA ARG A 191 5.28 -0.18 -25.28
C ARG A 191 4.77 1.07 -25.99
N VAL A 192 5.67 1.83 -26.58
CA VAL A 192 5.29 2.94 -27.46
C VAL A 192 4.55 2.43 -28.69
N THR A 193 3.49 3.12 -29.08
CA THR A 193 2.74 2.84 -30.30
C THR A 193 3.49 3.34 -31.53
N GLU A 194 3.07 2.91 -32.71
CA GLU A 194 3.61 3.44 -33.98
C GLU A 194 3.42 4.96 -34.09
N GLU A 195 2.33 5.48 -33.55
CA GLU A 195 2.05 6.91 -33.53
C GLU A 195 2.88 7.70 -32.50
N GLY A 196 3.70 7.01 -31.71
CA GLY A 196 4.59 7.63 -30.73
C GLY A 196 3.96 7.87 -29.36
N PHE A 197 2.84 7.23 -29.03
CA PHE A 197 2.19 7.37 -27.73
C PHE A 197 2.55 6.23 -26.78
N TRP A 198 2.66 6.53 -25.48
CA TRP A 198 2.64 5.56 -24.39
C TRP A 198 1.31 5.60 -23.66
N GLY A 199 0.88 4.45 -23.18
CA GLY A 199 -0.21 4.33 -22.21
C GLY A 199 -1.54 3.91 -22.81
N ASP A 200 -2.33 3.23 -21.98
CA ASP A 200 -3.63 2.66 -22.37
C ASP A 200 -4.81 3.48 -21.85
N PHE A 201 -4.64 4.22 -20.74
CA PHE A 201 -5.73 4.91 -20.05
C PHE A 201 -5.76 6.41 -20.32
N SER A 202 -4.60 7.07 -20.25
CA SER A 202 -4.45 8.49 -20.59
C SER A 202 -3.22 8.68 -21.47
N PRO A 203 -3.30 8.32 -22.77
CA PRO A 203 -2.13 8.22 -23.64
C PRO A 203 -1.32 9.51 -23.74
N THR A 204 -1.97 10.67 -23.75
CA THR A 204 -1.27 11.98 -23.82
C THR A 204 -0.49 12.28 -22.54
N PHE A 205 -1.11 12.08 -21.37
CA PHE A 205 -0.48 12.31 -20.08
C PHE A 205 0.63 11.29 -19.79
N GLU A 206 0.39 10.02 -20.08
CA GLU A 206 1.39 8.95 -19.91
C GLU A 206 2.58 9.16 -20.85
N THR A 207 2.33 9.58 -22.10
CA THR A 207 3.39 10.03 -23.03
C THR A 207 4.19 11.19 -22.45
N ALA A 208 3.52 12.23 -21.92
CA ALA A 208 4.21 13.35 -21.28
C ALA A 208 5.11 12.91 -20.10
N CYS A 209 4.66 11.94 -19.29
CA CYS A 209 5.47 11.39 -18.19
C CYS A 209 6.73 10.67 -18.71
N VAL A 210 6.63 9.94 -19.82
CA VAL A 210 7.78 9.26 -20.43
C VAL A 210 8.73 10.28 -21.08
N LEU A 211 8.19 11.32 -21.73
CA LEU A 211 8.99 12.40 -22.32
C LEU A 211 9.79 13.16 -21.25
N GLU A 212 9.19 13.50 -20.10
CA GLU A 212 9.89 14.11 -18.97
C GLU A 212 11.04 13.21 -18.48
N LEU A 213 10.79 11.91 -18.34
CA LEU A 213 11.82 10.94 -17.93
C LEU A 213 12.97 10.88 -18.94
N PHE A 214 12.68 10.77 -20.23
CA PHE A 214 13.70 10.68 -21.26
C PHE A 214 14.50 11.97 -21.40
N ASN A 215 13.87 13.13 -21.25
CA ASN A 215 14.55 14.42 -21.16
C ASN A 215 15.54 14.43 -19.97
N LYS A 216 15.10 14.04 -18.77
CA LYS A 216 15.95 13.94 -17.57
C LYS A 216 17.09 12.93 -17.71
N LEU A 217 16.92 11.90 -18.52
CA LEU A 217 17.96 10.90 -18.82
C LEU A 217 18.90 11.32 -19.98
N GLY A 218 18.69 12.49 -20.59
CA GLY A 218 19.52 13.01 -21.67
C GLY A 218 19.28 12.36 -23.04
N TYR A 219 18.10 11.79 -23.27
CA TYR A 219 17.71 11.32 -24.60
C TYR A 219 17.39 12.51 -25.51
N ASN A 220 17.71 12.38 -26.80
CA ASN A 220 17.43 13.40 -27.82
C ASN A 220 16.30 12.96 -28.75
N GLU A 221 15.80 13.89 -29.56
CA GLU A 221 14.70 13.66 -30.52
C GLU A 221 15.04 12.57 -31.54
N ASP A 222 16.31 12.49 -31.93
CA ASP A 222 16.85 11.47 -32.84
C ASP A 222 16.96 10.07 -32.22
N THR A 223 16.63 9.90 -30.93
CA THR A 223 16.73 8.58 -30.31
C THR A 223 15.67 7.64 -30.86
N GLU A 224 16.11 6.53 -31.42
CA GLU A 224 15.25 5.55 -32.07
C GLU A 224 15.17 4.22 -31.29
N TRP A 225 14.06 3.51 -31.45
CA TRP A 225 13.90 2.13 -31.02
C TRP A 225 13.00 1.36 -31.99
N ILE A 226 13.15 0.04 -31.96
CA ILE A 226 12.40 -0.88 -32.82
C ILE A 226 11.23 -1.47 -32.03
N ILE A 227 10.02 -1.31 -32.56
CA ILE A 227 8.79 -1.89 -32.03
C ILE A 227 8.29 -3.00 -32.95
N ASN A 228 7.53 -3.94 -32.38
CA ASN A 228 6.82 -4.96 -33.16
C ASN A 228 5.37 -4.50 -33.35
N THR A 229 4.95 -4.41 -34.61
CA THR A 229 3.60 -4.07 -35.04
C THR A 229 2.98 -5.25 -35.80
N GLU A 230 1.67 -5.19 -36.09
CA GLU A 230 1.00 -6.21 -36.91
C GLU A 230 1.62 -6.34 -38.31
N GLU A 231 2.19 -5.26 -38.84
CA GLU A 231 2.85 -5.18 -40.15
C GLU A 231 4.35 -5.53 -40.11
N GLY A 232 4.88 -5.89 -38.93
CA GLY A 232 6.28 -6.23 -38.72
C GLY A 232 7.04 -5.25 -37.83
N LYS A 233 8.36 -5.17 -38.01
CA LYS A 233 9.22 -4.29 -37.20
C LYS A 233 9.22 -2.88 -37.75
N LYS A 234 8.86 -1.91 -36.91
CA LYS A 234 8.91 -0.47 -37.25
C LYS A 234 9.86 0.26 -36.33
N THR A 235 10.53 1.28 -36.87
CA THR A 235 11.38 2.19 -36.11
C THR A 235 10.53 3.38 -35.68
N VAL A 236 10.58 3.72 -34.40
CA VAL A 236 9.92 4.90 -33.82
C VAL A 236 10.98 5.76 -33.15
N THR A 237 10.87 7.08 -33.34
CA THR A 237 11.80 8.07 -32.76
C THR A 237 11.15 8.81 -31.61
N LEU A 238 11.95 9.36 -30.69
CA LEU A 238 11.46 10.26 -29.66
C LEU A 238 10.83 11.53 -30.26
N GLY A 239 11.41 12.04 -31.36
CA GLY A 239 10.87 13.18 -32.11
C GLY A 239 9.43 12.96 -32.57
N LYS A 240 9.12 11.76 -33.09
CA LYS A 240 7.74 11.40 -33.47
C LYS A 240 6.76 11.51 -32.30
N SER A 241 7.15 11.06 -31.11
CA SER A 241 6.34 11.20 -29.89
C SER A 241 6.10 12.66 -29.51
N ILE A 242 7.12 13.52 -29.64
CA ILE A 242 7.02 14.95 -29.34
C ILE A 242 6.08 15.62 -30.35
N GLU A 243 6.28 15.40 -31.65
CA GLU A 243 5.44 15.96 -32.72
C GLU A 243 3.98 15.52 -32.59
N SER A 244 3.73 14.23 -32.36
CA SER A 244 2.38 13.70 -32.17
C SER A 244 1.68 14.35 -30.97
N LEU A 245 2.40 14.53 -29.85
CA LEU A 245 1.82 15.17 -28.67
C LEU A 245 1.59 16.68 -28.88
N LYS A 246 2.49 17.38 -29.57
CA LYS A 246 2.30 18.80 -29.94
C LYS A 246 1.06 18.97 -30.82
N ALA A 247 0.89 18.14 -31.85
CA ALA A 247 -0.27 18.19 -32.74
C ALA A 247 -1.60 18.02 -31.99
N VAL A 248 -1.67 17.12 -31.01
CA VAL A 248 -2.85 16.96 -30.15
C VAL A 248 -3.15 18.24 -29.36
N VAL A 249 -2.13 18.87 -28.80
CA VAL A 249 -2.27 20.10 -28.00
C VAL A 249 -2.63 21.32 -28.87
N GLU A 250 -2.14 21.40 -30.10
CA GLU A 250 -2.44 22.48 -31.04
C GLU A 250 -3.86 22.39 -31.63
N THR A 251 -4.37 21.17 -31.81
CA THR A 251 -5.72 20.92 -32.32
C THR A 251 -6.80 20.99 -31.23
N ALA A 252 -6.42 21.03 -29.95
CA ALA A 252 -7.36 21.14 -28.85
C ALA A 252 -8.02 22.53 -28.82
N GLU A 253 -9.34 22.59 -29.01
CA GLU A 253 -10.12 23.84 -28.99
C GLU A 253 -10.11 24.52 -27.61
N THR A 254 -10.01 23.73 -26.54
CA THR A 254 -9.97 24.22 -25.15
C THR A 254 -8.96 23.41 -24.33
N ILE A 255 -8.31 24.07 -23.37
CA ILE A 255 -7.39 23.44 -22.43
C ILE A 255 -8.06 23.48 -21.06
N ASP A 256 -8.44 22.29 -20.56
CA ASP A 256 -8.99 22.17 -19.21
C ASP A 256 -7.97 22.57 -18.16
N ASP A 257 -8.43 23.31 -17.16
CA ASP A 257 -7.62 23.76 -16.03
C ASP A 257 -7.37 22.59 -15.04
N SER A 258 -6.49 21.67 -15.47
CA SER A 258 -6.24 20.40 -14.80
C SER A 258 -4.75 20.04 -14.76
N TYR A 259 -4.37 19.25 -13.76
CA TYR A 259 -2.98 18.82 -13.59
C TYR A 259 -2.44 18.09 -14.82
N GLU A 260 -3.24 17.21 -15.45
CA GLU A 260 -2.83 16.46 -16.63
C GLU A 260 -2.45 17.37 -17.80
N GLN A 261 -3.30 18.36 -18.09
CA GLN A 261 -3.08 19.28 -19.21
C GLN A 261 -1.85 20.15 -18.98
N PHE A 262 -1.71 20.77 -17.80
CA PHE A 262 -0.52 21.54 -17.50
C PHE A 262 0.76 20.70 -17.45
N PHE A 263 0.65 19.43 -17.06
CA PHE A 263 1.79 18.51 -17.09
C PHE A 263 2.22 18.18 -18.52
N ILE A 264 1.26 18.00 -19.44
CA ILE A 264 1.53 17.82 -20.88
C ILE A 264 2.25 19.05 -21.44
N LEU A 265 1.73 20.25 -21.17
CA LEU A 265 2.35 21.51 -21.60
C LEU A 265 3.75 21.69 -21.04
N TYR A 266 3.94 21.38 -19.74
CA TYR A 266 5.25 21.40 -19.11
C TYR A 266 6.22 20.42 -19.78
N ALA A 267 5.83 19.17 -20.00
CA ALA A 267 6.69 18.17 -20.63
C ALA A 267 7.10 18.57 -22.05
N LEU A 268 6.18 19.15 -22.84
CA LEU A 268 6.49 19.70 -24.16
C LEU A 268 7.44 20.90 -24.06
N SER A 269 7.30 21.75 -23.04
CA SER A 269 8.17 22.92 -22.85
C SER A 269 9.65 22.57 -22.62
N LEU A 270 9.94 21.33 -22.19
CA LEU A 270 11.31 20.83 -22.05
C LEU A 270 12.03 20.63 -23.38
N PHE A 271 11.28 20.53 -24.49
CA PHE A 271 11.80 20.42 -25.86
C PHE A 271 11.55 21.69 -26.66
N ASP A 272 10.48 22.43 -26.34
CA ASP A 272 10.09 23.66 -27.02
C ASP A 272 9.62 24.72 -26.01
N PRO A 273 10.50 25.65 -25.59
CA PRO A 273 10.18 26.64 -24.59
C PRO A 273 9.00 27.56 -24.95
N THR A 274 8.66 27.69 -26.24
CA THR A 274 7.61 28.61 -26.72
C THR A 274 6.18 28.11 -26.46
N ILE A 275 6.03 26.87 -25.99
CA ILE A 275 4.72 26.23 -25.71
C ILE A 275 3.83 27.06 -24.78
N PHE A 276 4.41 27.88 -23.89
CA PHE A 276 3.65 28.73 -22.98
C PHE A 276 3.41 30.17 -23.46
N ASP A 277 4.03 30.61 -24.57
CA ASP A 277 3.93 32.00 -25.05
C ASP A 277 2.47 32.41 -25.32
N THR A 278 1.69 31.49 -25.87
CA THR A 278 0.26 31.67 -26.17
C THR A 278 -0.67 31.33 -24.99
N ARG A 279 -0.12 30.92 -23.85
CA ARG A 279 -0.87 30.34 -22.71
C ARG A 279 -0.59 31.04 -21.38
N ASN A 280 0.06 32.21 -21.41
CA ASN A 280 0.37 33.01 -20.23
C ASN A 280 -0.86 33.45 -19.42
N GLU A 281 -2.01 33.63 -20.09
CA GLU A 281 -3.27 33.99 -19.43
C GLU A 281 -3.70 32.93 -18.41
N LEU A 282 -3.64 31.64 -18.77
CA LEU A 282 -4.01 30.53 -17.88
C LEU A 282 -3.12 30.47 -16.62
N VAL A 283 -1.83 30.80 -16.76
CA VAL A 283 -0.90 30.86 -15.61
C VAL A 283 -1.24 32.02 -14.68
N ASN A 284 -1.63 33.16 -15.24
CA ASN A 284 -2.06 34.33 -14.47
C ASN A 284 -3.40 34.09 -13.77
N GLU A 285 -4.37 33.47 -14.46
CA GLU A 285 -5.66 33.08 -13.86
C GLU A 285 -5.46 32.14 -12.67
N PHE A 286 -4.58 31.15 -12.79
CA PHE A 286 -4.23 30.30 -11.66
C PHE A 286 -3.60 31.11 -10.52
N PHE A 287 -2.63 31.99 -10.82
CA PHE A 287 -1.98 32.83 -9.81
C PHE A 287 -2.99 33.69 -9.05
N ASP A 288 -3.91 34.34 -9.76
CA ASP A 288 -4.96 35.15 -9.17
C ASP A 288 -5.90 34.30 -8.30
N SER A 289 -6.23 33.08 -8.73
CA SER A 289 -7.07 32.15 -7.97
C SER A 289 -6.46 31.69 -6.64
N ILE A 290 -5.12 31.67 -6.54
CA ILE A 290 -4.42 31.25 -5.33
C ILE A 290 -3.90 32.43 -4.51
N PHE A 291 -4.02 33.66 -5.00
CA PHE A 291 -3.39 34.83 -4.40
C PHE A 291 -3.77 35.01 -2.92
N GLU A 292 -5.06 34.86 -2.62
CA GLU A 292 -5.63 34.94 -1.26
C GLU A 292 -5.70 33.58 -0.54
N GLU A 293 -5.24 32.50 -1.18
CA GLU A 293 -5.29 31.15 -0.61
C GLU A 293 -4.51 31.10 0.71
N THR A 294 -5.15 30.51 1.73
CA THR A 294 -4.53 30.26 3.04
C THR A 294 -3.85 28.89 3.09
N GLU A 295 -3.04 28.64 4.12
CA GLU A 295 -2.47 27.32 4.41
C GLU A 295 -3.54 26.22 4.57
N TRP A 296 -4.75 26.56 5.04
CA TRP A 296 -5.84 25.61 5.21
C TRP A 296 -6.54 25.27 3.90
N ASP A 297 -6.74 26.26 3.04
CA ASP A 297 -7.29 26.04 1.69
C ASP A 297 -6.37 25.14 0.88
N PHE A 298 -5.06 25.41 0.95
CA PHE A 298 -4.04 24.61 0.29
C PHE A 298 -4.06 23.16 0.79
N ILE A 299 -4.06 22.95 2.11
CA ILE A 299 -4.14 21.60 2.70
C ILE A 299 -5.43 20.89 2.29
N ASN A 300 -6.56 21.61 2.23
CA ASN A 300 -7.83 21.03 1.81
C ASN A 300 -7.81 20.59 0.34
N LYS A 301 -7.11 21.31 -0.54
CA LYS A 301 -6.88 20.88 -1.92
C LYS A 301 -5.97 19.65 -1.98
N LEU A 302 -4.88 19.61 -1.22
CA LEU A 302 -4.00 18.44 -1.14
C LEU A 302 -4.72 17.19 -0.61
N ASN A 303 -5.68 17.36 0.32
CA ASN A 303 -6.48 16.26 0.87
C ASN A 303 -7.41 15.58 -0.13
N ARG A 304 -7.68 16.20 -1.29
CA ARG A 304 -8.50 15.60 -2.35
C ARG A 304 -7.74 14.51 -3.12
N PHE A 305 -6.42 14.45 -2.97
CA PHE A 305 -5.60 13.46 -3.66
C PHE A 305 -5.97 12.03 -3.26
N THR A 306 -6.10 11.18 -4.27
CA THR A 306 -6.28 9.74 -4.10
C THR A 306 -5.27 8.99 -4.98
N PRO A 307 -4.44 8.08 -4.42
CA PRO A 307 -3.41 7.36 -5.18
C PRO A 307 -3.92 6.58 -6.41
N ASN A 308 -5.17 6.11 -6.38
CA ASN A 308 -5.81 5.36 -7.46
C ASN A 308 -6.22 6.24 -8.64
N LEU A 309 -6.40 7.55 -8.42
CA LEU A 309 -6.78 8.53 -9.44
C LEU A 309 -5.74 9.66 -9.46
N ARG A 310 -4.46 9.27 -9.44
CA ARG A 310 -3.32 10.18 -9.18
C ARG A 310 -3.34 11.39 -10.10
N SER A 311 -3.45 11.20 -11.40
CA SER A 311 -3.40 12.29 -12.37
C SER A 311 -4.59 13.25 -12.24
N ARG A 312 -5.80 12.73 -12.04
CA ARG A 312 -7.05 13.50 -11.93
C ARG A 312 -7.25 14.21 -10.59
N THR A 313 -6.65 13.71 -9.52
CA THR A 313 -6.83 14.23 -8.15
C THR A 313 -5.62 15.00 -7.63
N THR A 314 -4.53 15.08 -8.41
CA THR A 314 -3.40 15.93 -8.07
C THR A 314 -3.80 17.40 -8.26
N PRO A 315 -3.59 18.27 -7.27
CA PRO A 315 -3.88 19.70 -7.43
C PRO A 315 -2.87 20.36 -8.36
N LEU A 316 -3.35 21.36 -9.13
CA LEU A 316 -2.55 22.17 -10.06
C LEU A 316 -1.29 22.77 -9.41
N HIS A 317 -1.35 23.08 -8.12
CA HIS A 317 -0.24 23.58 -7.32
C HIS A 317 1.10 22.86 -7.58
N ILE A 318 1.05 21.53 -7.72
CA ILE A 318 2.25 20.70 -7.88
C ILE A 318 2.97 21.00 -9.21
N ILE A 319 2.22 21.13 -10.30
CA ILE A 319 2.79 21.37 -11.64
C ILE A 319 3.04 22.84 -11.91
N MET A 320 2.22 23.72 -11.33
CA MET A 320 2.33 25.17 -11.50
C MET A 320 3.64 25.75 -10.97
N SER A 321 4.31 25.05 -10.04
CA SER A 321 5.67 25.42 -9.64
C SER A 321 6.67 25.28 -10.79
N ASN A 322 6.58 24.21 -11.58
CA ASN A 322 7.46 24.01 -12.74
C ASN A 322 7.07 24.95 -13.89
N VAL A 323 5.77 25.16 -14.11
CA VAL A 323 5.26 26.10 -15.13
C VAL A 323 5.66 27.53 -14.80
N GLY A 324 5.60 27.93 -13.52
CA GLY A 324 6.06 29.23 -13.06
C GLY A 324 7.55 29.47 -13.31
N ASP A 325 8.38 28.43 -13.24
CA ASP A 325 9.81 28.53 -13.56
C ASP A 325 10.05 28.69 -15.06
N VAL A 326 9.38 27.87 -15.89
CA VAL A 326 9.45 27.96 -17.36
C VAL A 326 8.99 29.33 -17.86
N THR A 327 7.91 29.88 -17.29
CA THR A 327 7.35 31.19 -17.66
C THR A 327 8.03 32.38 -16.97
N GLY A 328 8.98 32.13 -16.05
CA GLY A 328 9.64 33.19 -15.27
C GLY A 328 8.72 33.94 -14.30
N ASN A 329 7.58 33.37 -13.90
CA ASN A 329 6.64 33.97 -12.96
C ASN A 329 7.12 33.81 -11.50
N ILE A 330 8.05 34.69 -11.10
CA ILE A 330 8.65 34.68 -9.76
C ILE A 330 7.60 34.84 -8.65
N LYS A 331 6.56 35.66 -8.87
CA LYS A 331 5.51 35.90 -7.86
C LYS A 331 4.72 34.62 -7.55
N LEU A 332 4.40 33.85 -8.58
CA LEU A 332 3.76 32.55 -8.42
C LEU A 332 4.67 31.61 -7.61
N LEU A 333 5.95 31.50 -7.98
CA LEU A 333 6.91 30.65 -7.27
C LEU A 333 7.05 31.01 -5.79
N ASP A 334 7.15 32.31 -5.47
CA ASP A 334 7.24 32.78 -4.09
C ASP A 334 5.95 32.48 -3.30
N LYS A 335 4.77 32.66 -3.91
CA LYS A 335 3.49 32.29 -3.28
C LYS A 335 3.42 30.80 -3.00
N MET A 336 3.84 29.96 -3.94
CA MET A 336 3.86 28.50 -3.80
C MET A 336 4.82 28.02 -2.70
N ALA A 337 6.03 28.59 -2.65
CA ALA A 337 7.00 28.29 -1.60
C ALA A 337 6.51 28.71 -0.21
N ASN A 338 5.83 29.86 -0.11
CA ASN A 338 5.26 30.37 1.13
C ASN A 338 4.09 29.51 1.63
N LEU A 339 3.13 29.16 0.75
CA LEU A 339 2.03 28.25 1.08
C LEU A 339 2.55 26.93 1.62
N PHE A 340 3.50 26.31 0.91
CA PHE A 340 4.09 25.06 1.35
C PHE A 340 4.80 25.19 2.70
N SER A 341 5.63 26.22 2.87
CA SER A 341 6.39 26.44 4.11
C SER A 341 5.49 26.68 5.32
N ALA A 342 4.39 27.42 5.14
CA ALA A 342 3.38 27.66 6.18
C ALA A 342 2.63 26.37 6.55
N SER A 343 2.33 25.53 5.55
CA SER A 343 1.61 24.28 5.77
C SER A 343 2.44 23.16 6.42
N ILE A 344 3.78 23.18 6.35
CA ILE A 344 4.65 22.12 6.90
C ILE A 344 4.33 21.82 8.36
N ASP A 345 4.07 22.83 9.20
CA ASP A 345 3.77 22.60 10.61
C ASP A 345 2.46 21.84 10.82
N ILE A 346 1.45 22.18 10.03
CA ILE A 346 0.15 21.50 10.10
C ILE A 346 0.33 20.03 9.69
N VAL A 347 1.20 19.77 8.72
CA VAL A 347 1.52 18.43 8.23
C VAL A 347 2.29 17.62 9.26
N ILE A 348 3.34 18.19 9.84
CA ILE A 348 4.14 17.51 10.86
C ILE A 348 3.28 17.23 12.09
N LYS A 349 2.53 18.22 12.58
CA LYS A 349 1.64 18.07 13.75
C LYS A 349 0.52 17.05 13.50
N ARG A 350 -0.07 17.01 12.30
CA ARG A 350 -1.06 15.98 11.94
C ARG A 350 -0.43 14.63 11.66
N GLY A 351 0.81 14.64 11.19
CA GLY A 351 1.56 13.49 10.74
C GLY A 351 1.87 12.48 11.83
N TYR A 352 2.33 12.97 12.99
CA TYR A 352 2.62 12.11 14.15
C TYR A 352 1.42 11.33 14.69
N ALA A 353 0.19 11.78 14.44
CA ALA A 353 -1.03 11.11 14.89
C ALA A 353 -1.73 10.27 13.81
N ARG A 354 -1.39 10.44 12.52
CA ARG A 354 -2.24 9.95 11.42
C ARG A 354 -1.52 9.29 10.24
N PHE A 355 -0.19 9.18 10.17
CA PHE A 355 0.43 8.42 9.08
C PHE A 355 0.25 6.89 9.18
N SER A 356 -0.45 6.36 10.20
CA SER A 356 -0.78 4.93 10.30
C SER A 356 -1.98 4.54 9.44
N THR A 357 -1.75 3.83 8.34
CA THR A 357 -2.58 2.79 7.67
C THR A 357 -4.07 3.00 7.34
N SER A 358 -4.85 3.88 8.00
CA SER A 358 -6.26 4.11 7.64
C SER A 358 -6.41 5.06 6.45
N GLN A 359 -7.15 4.63 5.42
CA GLN A 359 -7.31 5.31 4.13
C GLN A 359 -8.30 6.49 4.12
N THR A 360 -8.73 6.99 5.28
CA THR A 360 -9.76 8.04 5.37
C THR A 360 -9.22 9.33 5.98
N GLY A 361 -9.30 10.45 5.23
CA GLY A 361 -9.16 11.81 5.74
C GLY A 361 -7.74 12.31 6.05
N LYS A 362 -6.73 11.87 5.28
CA LYS A 362 -5.31 12.21 5.53
C LYS A 362 -4.71 12.92 4.35
N THR A 363 -3.92 13.97 4.64
CA THR A 363 -3.14 14.61 3.59
C THR A 363 -2.05 13.65 3.12
N PRO A 364 -2.05 13.23 1.85
CA PRO A 364 -1.19 12.14 1.42
C PRO A 364 0.27 12.59 1.42
N ILE A 365 1.15 11.84 2.09
CA ILE A 365 2.60 12.11 2.17
C ILE A 365 3.23 12.32 0.78
N GLU A 366 2.65 11.66 -0.23
CA GLU A 366 3.01 11.82 -1.64
C GLU A 366 2.87 13.26 -2.14
N MET A 367 1.80 13.98 -1.78
CA MET A 367 1.58 15.36 -2.24
C MET A 367 2.64 16.30 -1.70
N PHE A 368 3.06 16.11 -0.45
CA PHE A 368 4.16 16.90 0.10
C PHE A 368 5.50 16.53 -0.49
N ALA A 369 5.75 15.24 -0.73
CA ALA A 369 6.97 14.80 -1.41
C ALA A 369 7.07 15.39 -2.82
N ARG A 370 5.97 15.38 -3.58
CA ARG A 370 5.88 15.99 -4.91
C ARG A 370 6.10 17.50 -4.86
N MET A 371 5.45 18.20 -3.95
CA MET A 371 5.60 19.66 -3.83
C MET A 371 7.02 20.04 -3.40
N MET A 372 7.62 19.29 -2.47
CA MET A 372 9.03 19.45 -2.09
C MET A 372 9.95 19.27 -3.28
N LEU A 373 9.70 18.24 -4.11
CA LEU A 373 10.48 17.98 -5.31
C LEU A 373 10.34 19.12 -6.33
N SER A 374 9.11 19.51 -6.69
CA SER A 374 8.87 20.61 -7.64
C SER A 374 9.55 21.91 -7.21
N LEU A 375 9.38 22.32 -5.94
CA LEU A 375 10.01 23.54 -5.42
C LEU A 375 11.53 23.47 -5.39
N GLN A 376 12.08 22.28 -5.19
CA GLN A 376 13.52 22.09 -5.16
C GLN A 376 14.12 22.10 -6.56
N ASP A 377 13.45 21.49 -7.55
CA ASP A 377 13.87 21.49 -8.94
C ASP A 377 13.99 22.93 -9.49
N VAL A 378 13.07 23.81 -9.09
CA VAL A 378 13.07 25.24 -9.44
C VAL A 378 13.91 26.12 -8.50
N ARG A 379 14.79 25.51 -7.69
CA ARG A 379 15.73 26.19 -6.78
C ARG A 379 15.06 27.10 -5.73
N ARG A 380 13.83 26.79 -5.34
CA ARG A 380 13.05 27.48 -4.29
C ARG A 380 12.83 26.58 -3.07
N ALA A 381 13.91 25.97 -2.60
CA ALA A 381 13.87 25.01 -1.50
C ALA A 381 13.16 25.60 -0.24
N PRO A 382 12.16 24.92 0.33
CA PRO A 382 11.45 25.37 1.52
C PRO A 382 12.36 25.55 2.72
N SER A 383 12.13 26.59 3.53
CA SER A 383 12.95 26.89 4.71
C SER A 383 12.90 25.80 5.79
N ARG A 384 11.81 25.03 5.86
CA ARG A 384 11.59 23.95 6.85
C ARG A 384 11.82 22.53 6.28
N ARG A 385 12.61 22.41 5.21
CA ARG A 385 12.89 21.15 4.53
C ARG A 385 13.41 20.03 5.44
N GLN A 386 14.33 20.33 6.35
CA GLN A 386 14.89 19.33 7.27
C GLN A 386 13.84 18.74 8.22
N GLN A 387 12.89 19.56 8.68
CA GLN A 387 11.81 19.10 9.57
C GLN A 387 10.87 18.14 8.83
N PHE A 388 10.58 18.44 7.57
CA PHE A 388 9.82 17.53 6.70
C PHE A 388 10.55 16.20 6.50
N VAL A 389 11.85 16.23 6.18
CA VAL A 389 12.68 15.03 5.99
C VAL A 389 12.64 14.12 7.23
N GLN A 390 12.86 14.70 8.42
CA GLN A 390 12.81 13.95 9.68
C GLN A 390 11.43 13.31 9.93
N ALA A 391 10.35 14.06 9.67
CA ALA A 391 8.99 13.55 9.83
C ALA A 391 8.68 12.40 8.86
N VAL A 392 9.11 12.52 7.59
CA VAL A 392 8.86 11.50 6.56
C VAL A 392 9.65 10.21 6.83
N VAL A 393 10.92 10.32 7.20
CA VAL A 393 11.76 9.16 7.53
C VAL A 393 11.13 8.33 8.65
N GLY A 394 10.58 8.96 9.69
CA GLY A 394 9.91 8.29 10.80
C GLY A 394 8.62 7.52 10.45
N THR A 395 8.12 7.65 9.22
CA THR A 395 6.88 6.99 8.75
C THR A 395 7.14 5.83 7.79
N GLN A 396 8.41 5.56 7.47
CA GLN A 396 8.77 4.45 6.60
C GLN A 396 8.41 3.12 7.26
N PHE A 397 7.72 2.25 6.53
CA PHE A 397 7.45 0.91 7.02
C PHE A 397 8.71 0.06 7.11
N ILE A 398 8.65 -1.02 7.89
CA ILE A 398 9.81 -1.88 8.14
C ILE A 398 10.38 -2.45 6.84
N GLU A 399 9.52 -2.75 5.87
CA GLU A 399 9.91 -3.23 4.54
C GLU A 399 10.36 -2.13 3.57
N GLY A 400 10.54 -0.89 4.03
CA GLY A 400 11.16 0.20 3.27
C GLY A 400 10.20 1.01 2.40
N SER A 401 8.91 0.70 2.40
CA SER A 401 7.90 1.46 1.66
C SER A 401 7.37 2.66 2.45
N TRP A 402 6.75 3.61 1.75
CA TRP A 402 5.82 4.55 2.37
C TRP A 402 4.40 4.21 1.92
N ALA A 403 3.51 4.05 2.90
CA ALA A 403 2.11 3.70 2.71
C ALA A 403 1.88 2.41 1.88
N ALA A 404 2.87 1.51 1.80
CA ALA A 404 2.84 0.33 0.92
C ALA A 404 2.50 0.64 -0.55
N ASN A 405 2.76 1.89 -1.01
CA ASN A 405 2.43 2.34 -2.34
C ASN A 405 3.70 2.68 -3.13
N ILE A 406 3.77 2.16 -4.36
CA ILE A 406 4.93 2.28 -5.25
C ILE A 406 5.15 3.73 -5.66
N GLY A 407 4.09 4.42 -6.11
CA GLY A 407 4.15 5.82 -6.52
C GLY A 407 4.53 6.73 -5.36
N THR A 408 3.89 6.54 -4.20
CA THR A 408 4.23 7.29 -2.98
C THR A 408 5.68 7.06 -2.56
N THR A 409 6.15 5.81 -2.56
CA THR A 409 7.54 5.47 -2.23
C THR A 409 8.51 6.12 -3.21
N GLY A 410 8.22 6.09 -4.51
CA GLY A 410 9.04 6.73 -5.55
C GLY A 410 9.19 8.24 -5.35
N TYR A 411 8.07 8.97 -5.16
CA TYR A 411 8.12 10.42 -4.93
C TYR A 411 8.81 10.78 -3.62
N VAL A 412 8.59 10.01 -2.55
CA VAL A 412 9.27 10.25 -1.27
C VAL A 412 10.78 10.09 -1.44
N ILE A 413 11.28 9.00 -2.05
CA ILE A 413 12.71 8.83 -2.32
C ILE A 413 13.27 10.03 -3.08
N GLN A 414 12.61 10.45 -4.16
CA GLN A 414 13.06 11.58 -4.98
C GLN A 414 13.13 12.88 -4.17
N SER A 415 12.17 13.12 -3.28
CA SER A 415 12.17 14.31 -2.41
C SER A 415 13.26 14.30 -1.33
N LEU A 416 13.70 13.11 -0.90
CA LEU A 416 14.71 12.92 0.15
C LEU A 416 16.14 13.00 -0.39
N LEU A 417 16.39 12.49 -1.60
CA LEU A 417 17.72 12.46 -2.24
C LEU A 417 18.55 13.73 -2.10
N PRO A 418 17.97 14.95 -2.18
CA PRO A 418 18.78 16.16 -2.20
C PRO A 418 18.94 16.78 -0.79
N SER A 419 18.46 16.10 0.26
CA SER A 419 18.67 16.43 1.68
C SER A 419 19.46 15.36 2.42
N GLU A 420 19.33 14.11 1.99
CA GLU A 420 19.98 12.95 2.55
C GLU A 420 21.26 12.64 1.77
N THR A 421 22.26 12.07 2.44
CA THR A 421 23.32 11.39 1.70
C THR A 421 22.67 10.23 0.94
N ALA A 422 23.06 9.98 -0.31
CA ALA A 422 22.58 8.81 -1.07
C ALA A 422 22.72 7.51 -0.26
N ASP A 423 23.68 7.45 0.67
CA ASP A 423 23.95 6.34 1.58
C ASP A 423 23.08 6.30 2.86
N SER A 424 21.97 7.04 2.93
CA SER A 424 21.06 6.92 4.07
C SER A 424 20.31 5.59 4.06
N LEU A 425 20.12 4.99 5.24
CA LEU A 425 19.42 3.72 5.38
C LEU A 425 17.98 3.75 4.80
N PRO A 426 17.17 4.82 5.02
CA PRO A 426 15.84 4.91 4.44
C PRO A 426 15.84 4.82 2.91
N LEU A 427 16.78 5.50 2.24
CA LEU A 427 16.90 5.47 0.78
C LEU A 427 17.27 4.06 0.28
N LYS A 428 18.23 3.39 0.94
CA LYS A 428 18.62 2.01 0.59
C LYS A 428 17.46 1.03 0.73
N LYS A 429 16.74 1.08 1.86
CA LYS A 429 15.56 0.22 2.11
C LYS A 429 14.51 0.41 1.02
N ALA A 430 14.20 1.65 0.69
CA ALA A 430 13.17 1.98 -0.30
C ALA A 430 13.58 1.59 -1.73
N ALA A 431 14.85 1.80 -2.11
CA ALA A 431 15.39 1.36 -3.41
C ALA A 431 15.31 -0.18 -3.55
N ILE A 432 15.61 -0.91 -2.48
CA ILE A 432 15.51 -2.37 -2.47
C ILE A 432 14.06 -2.82 -2.51
N TYR A 433 13.18 -2.18 -1.76
CA TYR A 433 11.74 -2.43 -1.81
C TYR A 433 11.24 -2.33 -3.26
N LEU A 434 11.42 -1.18 -3.92
CA LEU A 434 11.00 -0.96 -5.31
C LEU A 434 11.61 -2.00 -6.26
N SER A 435 12.91 -2.27 -6.12
CA SER A 435 13.58 -3.27 -6.96
C SER A 435 13.01 -4.68 -6.76
N ALA A 436 12.64 -5.04 -5.54
CA ALA A 436 12.17 -6.39 -5.20
C ALA A 436 10.73 -6.68 -5.63
N ILE A 437 9.90 -5.63 -5.76
CA ILE A 437 8.51 -5.72 -6.22
C ILE A 437 8.36 -5.46 -7.73
N GLN A 438 9.43 -5.09 -8.44
CA GLN A 438 9.41 -4.97 -9.90
C GLN A 438 9.09 -6.33 -10.53
N ASP A 439 8.16 -6.34 -11.46
CA ASP A 439 7.68 -7.55 -12.12
C ASP A 439 8.71 -8.13 -13.10
N LYS A 440 8.33 -9.18 -13.83
CA LYS A 440 9.21 -9.84 -14.82
C LYS A 440 9.43 -9.01 -16.10
N GLU A 441 8.60 -8.02 -16.38
CA GLU A 441 8.70 -7.16 -17.56
C GLU A 441 9.53 -5.91 -17.30
N GLY A 442 9.71 -5.52 -16.04
CA GLY A 442 10.42 -4.31 -15.64
C GLY A 442 9.51 -3.21 -15.12
N LEU A 443 8.27 -3.56 -14.80
CA LEU A 443 7.23 -2.64 -14.43
C LEU A 443 6.77 -2.91 -13.00
N TRP A 444 5.97 -2.00 -12.50
CA TRP A 444 5.36 -2.08 -11.20
C TRP A 444 3.86 -2.20 -11.41
N ASN A 445 3.39 -3.43 -11.63
CA ASN A 445 1.95 -3.68 -11.68
C ASN A 445 1.41 -3.46 -10.27
N ALA A 446 0.59 -2.42 -10.11
CA ALA A 446 -0.27 -2.28 -8.97
C ALA A 446 -1.21 -3.48 -8.98
N SER A 447 -1.08 -4.36 -7.98
CA SER A 447 -2.17 -5.24 -7.58
C SER A 447 -3.36 -4.40 -7.10
#